data_AF-A0A6G7VER4-F1
#
_entry.id   AF-A0A6G7VER4-F1
#
_cell.length_a   1.000
_cell.length_b   1.000
_cell.length_c   1.000
_cell.angle_alpha   90.00
_cell.angle_beta   90.00
_cell.angle_gamma   90.00
#
_symmetry.space_group_name_H-M   'P 1'
#
loop_
_entity.id
_entity.type
_entity.pdbx_description
1 polymer ?
#
loop_
_entity_poly.entity_id
_entity_poly.type
_entity_poly.pdbx_seq_one_letter_code
_entity_poly.pdbx_strand_id
1 'polypeptide(L)' 'MSEFFAQGGYGFFVWGAYGMVAIVLLSEVLQLRVRQRALFARLSRLKRLAAANPVGTSAADLGQRQAE' A
#
# COMPACT_ATOMS: atom_id res chain seq x y z
N MET A 1 39.40 1.78 -20.46
CA MET A 1 38.07 1.57 -19.83
C MET A 1 36.92 1.61 -20.84
N SER A 2 37.11 2.11 -22.07
CA SER A 2 36.12 2.13 -23.16
C SER A 2 36.18 0.93 -24.11
N GLU A 3 37.22 0.09 -24.03
CA GLU A 3 37.38 -1.09 -24.91
C GLU A 3 36.37 -2.22 -24.63
N PHE A 4 35.81 -2.28 -23.41
CA PHE A 4 34.70 -3.19 -23.06
C PHE A 4 33.37 -2.83 -23.72
N PHE A 5 33.22 -1.58 -24.21
CA PHE A 5 32.08 -1.16 -25.03
C PHE A 5 32.32 -1.39 -26.53
N ALA A 6 33.57 -1.57 -26.95
CA ALA A 6 33.96 -1.63 -28.36
C ALA A 6 34.19 -3.06 -28.88
N GLN A 7 34.44 -4.05 -28.02
CA GLN A 7 34.58 -5.46 -28.41
C GLN A 7 33.24 -6.22 -28.27
N GLY A 8 32.25 -5.91 -29.13
CA GLY A 8 31.12 -6.82 -29.39
C GLY A 8 29.73 -6.46 -28.87
N GLY A 9 29.30 -5.19 -28.85
CA GLY A 9 27.88 -4.79 -29.00
C GLY A 9 26.83 -5.21 -27.93
N TYR A 10 27.15 -6.06 -26.95
CA TYR A 10 26.18 -6.64 -26.01
C TYR A 10 25.96 -5.85 -24.71
N GLY A 11 26.82 -4.87 -24.38
CA GLY A 11 26.68 -4.09 -23.15
C GLY A 11 25.33 -3.37 -23.07
N PHE A 12 24.90 -2.75 -24.18
CA PHE A 12 23.59 -2.11 -24.27
C PHE A 12 22.41 -3.09 -24.13
N PHE A 13 22.56 -4.33 -24.60
CA PHE A 13 21.52 -5.36 -24.44
C PHE A 13 21.34 -5.79 -22.99
N VAL A 14 22.44 -5.99 -22.26
CA VAL A 14 22.38 -6.35 -20.84
C VAL A 14 21.77 -5.21 -20.04
N TRP A 15 22.25 -3.98 -20.25
CA TRP A 15 21.68 -2.80 -19.59
C TRP A 15 20.20 -2.58 -19.95
N GLY A 16 19.79 -2.85 -21.19
CA GLY A 16 18.39 -2.80 -21.61
C GLY A 16 17.53 -3.88 -20.96
N ALA A 17 18.02 -5.13 -20.86
CA ALA A 17 17.32 -6.23 -20.21
C ALA A 17 17.17 -6.00 -18.69
N TYR A 18 18.25 -5.57 -18.02
CA TYR A 18 18.21 -5.16 -16.62
C TYR A 18 17.29 -3.96 -16.39
N GLY A 19 17.32 -2.98 -17.30
CA GLY A 19 16.41 -1.83 -17.30
C GLY A 19 14.95 -2.25 -17.43
N MET A 20 14.63 -3.18 -18.34
CA MET A 20 13.28 -3.72 -18.51
C MET A 20 12.77 -4.40 -17.25
N VAL A 21 13.59 -5.26 -16.64
CA VAL A 21 13.23 -5.92 -15.37
C VAL A 21 13.03 -4.89 -14.25
N ALA A 22 13.90 -3.89 -14.16
CA ALA A 22 13.77 -2.81 -13.18
C ALA A 22 12.49 -1.98 -13.38
N ILE A 23 12.10 -1.70 -14.63
CA ILE A 23 10.87 -0.97 -14.97
C ILE A 23 9.63 -1.78 -14.56
N VAL A 24 9.60 -3.08 -14.86
CA VAL A 24 8.49 -3.96 -14.47
C VAL A 24 8.37 -4.01 -12.95
N LEU A 25 9.48 -4.23 -12.23
CA LEU A 25 9.51 -4.19 -10.77
C LEU A 25 9.03 -2.85 -10.21
N LEU A 26 9.48 -1.72 -10.77
CA LEU A 26 9.02 -0.40 -10.35
C LEU A 26 7.51 -0.25 -10.57
N SER A 27 6.99 -0.71 -11.70
CA SER A 27 5.56 -0.63 -12.02
C SER A 27 4.72 -1.45 -11.04
N GLU A 28 5.16 -2.65 -10.69
CA GLU A 28 4.53 -3.53 -9.71
C GLU A 28 4.51 -2.87 -8.33
N VAL A 29 5.65 -2.33 -7.90
CA VAL A 29 5.82 -1.65 -6.61
C VAL A 29 4.97 -0.39 -6.55
N LEU A 30 4.93 0.42 -7.61
CA LEU A 30 4.11 1.63 -7.68
C LEU A 30 2.62 1.27 -7.61
N GLN A 31 2.16 0.28 -8.36
CA GLN A 31 0.77 -0.19 -8.26
C GLN A 31 0.43 -0.69 -6.85
N LEU A 32 1.33 -1.45 -6.23
CA LEU A 32 1.13 -1.97 -4.89
C LEU A 32 1.10 -0.84 -3.84
N ARG A 33 1.98 0.16 -3.98
CA ARG A 33 2.01 1.36 -3.13
C ARG A 33 0.72 2.19 -3.26
N VAL A 34 0.20 2.35 -4.48
CA VAL A 34 -1.07 3.06 -4.73
C VAL A 34 -2.23 2.30 -4.09
N ARG A 35 -2.29 0.98 -4.23
CA ARG A 35 -3.30 0.13 -3.56
C ARG A 35 -3.19 0.19 -2.04
N GLN A 36 -1.98 0.13 -1.48
CA GLN A 36 -1.78 0.22 -0.03
C GLN A 36 -2.29 1.54 0.53
N ARG A 37 -2.07 2.67 -0.16
CA ARG A 37 -2.60 3.98 0.26
C ARG A 37 -4.14 3.99 0.27
N ALA A 38 -4.77 3.36 -0.73
CA ALA A 38 -6.23 3.24 -0.77
C ALA A 38 -6.80 2.38 0.38
N LEU A 39 -6.10 1.32 0.78
CA LEU A 39 -6.51 0.47 1.91
C LEU A 39 -6.31 1.18 3.26
N PHE A 40 -5.19 1.87 3.47
CA PHE A 40 -4.96 2.66 4.68
C PHE A 40 -5.99 3.78 4.83
N ALA A 41 -6.35 4.49 3.76
CA ALA A 41 -7.37 5.54 3.81
C ALA A 41 -8.74 5.01 4.28
N ARG A 42 -9.11 3.78 3.90
CA ARG A 42 -10.35 3.13 4.35
C ARG A 42 -10.28 2.71 5.82
N LEU A 43 -9.15 2.17 6.26
CA LEU A 43 -8.94 1.76 7.66
C LEU A 43 -8.98 2.95 8.61
N SER A 44 -8.41 4.10 8.23
CA SER A 44 -8.48 5.34 9.02
C SER A 44 -9.92 5.78 9.27
N ARG A 45 -10.79 5.61 8.28
CA ARG A 45 -12.22 5.99 8.37
C ARG A 45 -12.98 5.07 9.30
N LEU A 46 -12.72 3.77 9.23
CA LEU A 46 -13.32 2.77 10.13
C LEU A 46 -12.82 2.94 11.57
N LYS A 47 -11.53 3.23 11.79
CA LYS A 47 -10.99 3.55 13.13
C LYS A 47 -11.69 4.76 13.76
N ARG A 48 -11.99 5.79 12.96
CA ARG A 48 -12.68 6.99 13.46
C ARG A 48 -14.14 6.71 13.82
N LEU A 49 -14.82 5.86 13.06
CA LEU A 49 -16.20 5.45 13.38
C LEU A 49 -16.24 4.52 14.59
N ALA A 50 -15.27 3.62 14.74
CA ALA A 50 -15.12 2.78 15.93
C ALA A 50 -14.73 3.59 17.18
N ALA A 51 -13.90 4.64 17.03
CA ALA A 51 -13.53 5.55 18.11
C ALA A 51 -14.65 6.56 18.48
N ALA A 52 -15.53 6.89 17.54
CA ALA A 52 -16.71 7.72 17.77
C ALA A 52 -17.91 6.92 18.31
N ASN A 53 -17.88 5.59 18.16
CA ASN A 53 -18.85 4.69 18.76
C ASN A 53 -18.15 3.67 19.69
N PRO A 54 -17.54 4.10 20.80
CA PRO A 54 -17.23 3.21 21.90
C PRO A 54 -18.57 2.87 22.55
N VAL A 55 -19.28 1.88 22.00
CA VAL A 55 -20.36 1.15 22.66
C VAL A 55 -21.24 2.07 23.51
N GLY A 56 -22.10 2.84 22.82
CA GLY A 56 -23.28 3.49 23.41
C GLY A 56 -24.31 2.49 23.97
N THR A 57 -23.93 1.24 24.20
CA THR A 57 -24.77 0.19 24.79
C THR A 57 -24.76 0.23 26.31
N SER A 58 -23.90 1.03 26.98
CA SER A 58 -23.89 1.04 28.45
C SER A 58 -24.92 2.03 29.02
N ALA A 59 -24.93 3.30 28.57
CA ALA A 59 -25.81 4.30 29.17
C ALA A 59 -27.31 4.10 28.82
N ALA A 60 -27.62 3.59 27.63
CA ALA A 60 -29.00 3.33 27.20
C ALA A 60 -29.59 2.04 27.82
N ASP A 61 -28.76 1.04 28.09
CA ASP A 61 -29.19 -0.26 28.65
C ASP A 61 -29.31 -0.21 30.18
N LEU A 62 -28.49 0.61 30.86
CA LEU A 62 -28.56 0.82 32.31
C LEU A 62 -29.82 1.56 32.75
N GLY A 63 -30.36 2.46 31.93
CA GLY A 63 -31.60 3.18 32.22
C GLY A 63 -32.86 2.32 32.09
N GLN A 64 -32.82 1.28 31.26
CA GLN A 64 -33.96 0.38 31.02
C GLN A 64 -34.03 -0.76 32.04
N ARG A 65 -32.88 -1.17 32.60
CA ARG A 65 -32.79 -2.21 33.65
C ARG A 65 -33.09 -1.72 35.06
N GLN A 66 -33.13 -0.42 35.31
CA GLN A 66 -33.54 0.15 36.60
C GLN A 66 -35.07 0.40 36.70
N ALA A 67 -35.79 0.18 35.60
CA ALA A 67 -37.25 0.36 35.52
C ALA A 67 -38.04 -0.97 35.54
N GLU A 68 -37.37 -2.11 35.64
CA GLU A 68 -37.95 -3.43 35.92
C GLU A 68 -37.67 -3.85 37.37
#